data_AF-A0A6A5JWH5-F1
#
_entry.id   AF-A0A6A5JWH5-F1
#
_cell.length_a   1.000
_cell.length_b   1.000
_cell.length_c   1.000
_cell.angle_alpha   90.00
_cell.angle_beta   90.00
_cell.angle_gamma   90.00
#
_symmetry.space_group_name_H-M   'P 1'
#
loop_
_entity.id
_entity.type
_entity.pdbx_description
1 polymer ?
#
loop_
_entity_poly.entity_id
_entity_poly.type
_entity_poly.pdbx_seq_one_letter_code
_entity_poly.pdbx_strand_id
1 'polypeptide(L)'
;GIPGIFKSCLDCFQYIRLGQRFGKDFGFCLAKLEAAQVRLTRWGEPIGLLEDKVNIKGSYKDADIIKAYEWLGQIEAAFEEARAVSAKYADSKKKKGKDMDLEPLDEEQILESGNSIKSLVVSLRSITKERQRHLSLPRKITWALYGKDSFDSLIEELVTLINNLVELFPSNKHQLEELCKQEVGCLKEESVLNLVE
;
A
#
# COMPACT_ATOMS: atom_id res chain seq x y z
N GLY A 1 2.78 -11.99 -16.16
CA GLY A 1 4.24 -11.74 -16.02
C GLY A 1 4.48 -10.66 -14.97
N ILE A 2 5.69 -10.57 -14.42
CA ILE A 2 6.01 -9.66 -13.28
C ILE A 2 5.51 -8.22 -13.44
N PRO A 3 5.75 -7.52 -14.58
CA PRO A 3 5.30 -6.12 -14.68
C PRO A 3 3.78 -5.96 -14.56
N GLY A 4 3.01 -6.91 -15.11
CA GLY A 4 1.54 -6.85 -15.06
C GLY A 4 1.01 -7.06 -13.65
N ILE A 5 1.49 -8.09 -12.95
CA ILE A 5 1.01 -8.39 -11.60
C ILE A 5 1.48 -7.35 -10.58
N PHE A 6 2.68 -6.77 -10.76
CA PHE A 6 3.14 -5.65 -9.96
C PHE A 6 2.23 -4.42 -10.11
N LYS A 7 1.88 -4.02 -11.34
CA LYS A 7 0.94 -2.91 -11.57
C LYS A 7 -0.42 -3.20 -10.92
N SER A 8 -0.92 -4.43 -11.06
CA SER A 8 -2.18 -4.85 -10.42
C SER A 8 -2.12 -4.77 -8.90
N CYS A 9 -1.01 -5.16 -8.26
CA CYS A 9 -0.80 -4.96 -6.82
C CYS A 9 -0.86 -3.48 -6.44
N LEU A 10 -0.26 -2.58 -7.24
CA LEU A 10 -0.32 -1.13 -6.98
C LEU A 10 -1.74 -0.57 -7.12
N ASP A 11 -2.54 -1.12 -8.03
CA ASP A 11 -3.95 -0.76 -8.20
C ASP A 11 -4.79 -1.14 -6.97
N CYS A 12 -4.49 -2.27 -6.32
CA CYS A 12 -5.17 -2.68 -5.09
C CYS A 12 -5.14 -1.61 -3.99
N PHE A 13 -4.01 -0.90 -3.84
CA PHE A 13 -3.89 0.21 -2.87
C PHE A 13 -4.80 1.40 -3.22
N GLN A 14 -5.11 1.61 -4.51
CA GLN A 14 -6.03 2.68 -4.94
C GLN A 14 -7.50 2.31 -4.75
N TYR A 15 -7.80 1.02 -4.57
CA TYR A 15 -9.18 0.52 -4.51
C TYR A 15 -9.82 0.59 -3.12
N ILE A 16 -9.04 0.81 -2.08
CA ILE A 16 -9.45 0.68 -0.68
C ILE A 16 -9.66 2.05 0.00
N ARG A 17 -10.71 2.15 0.81
CA ARG A 17 -10.92 3.19 1.83
C ARG A 17 -11.02 2.56 3.22
N LEU A 18 -10.75 3.33 4.27
CA LEU A 18 -11.01 2.89 5.65
C LEU A 18 -12.39 3.40 6.12
N GLY A 19 -13.18 2.53 6.75
CA GLY A 19 -14.53 2.85 7.24
C GLY A 19 -14.56 3.53 8.61
N GLN A 20 -15.72 4.05 9.03
CA GLN A 20 -15.89 4.80 10.29
C GLN A 20 -15.35 4.18 11.58
N ARG A 21 -15.25 2.85 11.64
CA ARG A 21 -14.82 2.13 12.84
C ARG A 21 -13.34 2.31 13.19
N PHE A 22 -12.53 2.88 12.30
CA PHE A 22 -11.13 3.15 12.58
C PHE A 22 -10.94 4.32 13.56
N GLY A 23 -11.90 5.26 13.63
CA GLY A 23 -11.92 6.33 14.63
C GLY A 23 -10.56 7.00 14.81
N LYS A 24 -10.02 6.96 16.03
CA LYS A 24 -8.73 7.57 16.40
C LYS A 24 -7.52 6.92 15.73
N ASP A 25 -7.62 5.65 15.32
CA ASP A 25 -6.53 4.92 14.67
C ASP A 25 -6.48 5.17 13.16
N PHE A 26 -7.48 5.87 12.59
CA PHE A 26 -7.62 6.09 11.15
C PHE A 26 -6.35 6.64 10.51
N GLY A 27 -5.78 7.71 11.07
CA GLY A 27 -4.59 8.34 10.51
C GLY A 27 -3.38 7.41 10.49
N PHE A 28 -3.17 6.65 11.58
CA PHE A 28 -2.08 5.68 11.66
C PHE A 28 -2.28 4.49 10.71
N CYS A 29 -3.49 3.95 10.61
CA CYS A 29 -3.80 2.89 9.67
C CYS A 29 -3.61 3.36 8.22
N LEU A 30 -4.07 4.57 7.89
CA LEU A 30 -3.83 5.14 6.57
C LEU A 30 -2.33 5.29 6.29
N ALA A 31 -1.57 5.85 7.23
CA ALA A 31 -0.11 5.97 7.09
C ALA A 31 0.59 4.62 6.89
N LYS A 32 0.19 3.57 7.60
CA LYS A 32 0.73 2.20 7.42
C LYS A 32 0.48 1.68 6.01
N LEU A 33 -0.73 1.88 5.48
CA LEU A 33 -1.09 1.46 4.13
C LEU A 33 -0.28 2.21 3.06
N GLU A 34 -0.17 3.52 3.20
CA GLU A 34 0.63 4.37 2.29
C GLU A 34 2.12 4.01 2.36
N ALA A 35 2.65 3.71 3.56
CA ALA A 35 4.03 3.27 3.75
C ALA A 35 4.30 1.91 3.09
N ALA A 36 3.34 0.96 3.16
CA ALA A 36 3.44 -0.31 2.45
C ALA A 36 3.48 -0.10 0.92
N GLN A 37 2.68 0.84 0.39
CA GLN A 37 2.73 1.19 -1.03
C GLN A 37 4.06 1.84 -1.43
N VAL A 38 4.58 2.79 -0.63
CA VAL A 38 5.91 3.38 -0.84
C VAL A 38 6.97 2.29 -0.90
N ARG A 39 6.90 1.30 0.00
CA ARG A 39 7.86 0.21 0.04
C ARG A 39 7.77 -0.71 -1.18
N LEU A 40 6.56 -1.03 -1.63
CA LEU A 40 6.36 -1.85 -2.83
C LEU A 40 6.86 -1.12 -4.09
N THR A 41 6.59 0.18 -4.22
CA THR A 41 7.11 0.98 -5.34
C THR A 41 8.63 1.08 -5.30
N ARG A 42 9.23 1.24 -4.11
CA ARG A 42 10.69 1.22 -3.92
C ARG A 42 11.32 -0.08 -4.41
N TRP A 43 10.70 -1.22 -4.11
CA TRP A 43 11.17 -2.52 -4.59
C TRP A 43 11.15 -2.62 -6.13
N GLY A 44 10.08 -2.12 -6.76
CA GLY A 44 9.92 -2.19 -8.22
C GLY A 44 10.82 -1.23 -9.01
N GLU A 45 11.25 -0.13 -8.40
CA GLU A 45 12.04 0.93 -9.04
C GLU A 45 13.37 0.45 -9.68
N PRO A 46 14.31 -0.18 -8.94
CA PRO A 46 15.58 -0.64 -9.52
C PRO A 46 15.42 -1.78 -10.53
N ILE A 47 14.28 -2.49 -10.48
CA ILE A 47 13.94 -3.56 -11.43
C ILE A 47 13.37 -2.95 -12.73
N GLY A 48 13.06 -1.66 -12.73
CA GLY A 48 12.44 -0.93 -13.84
C GLY A 48 10.92 -1.06 -13.89
N LEU A 49 10.26 -1.71 -12.91
CA LEU A 49 8.82 -2.02 -12.94
C LEU A 49 7.89 -0.80 -12.94
N LEU A 50 8.43 0.38 -12.67
CA LEU A 50 7.74 1.67 -12.74
C LEU A 50 7.78 2.30 -14.15
N GLU A 51 8.42 1.64 -15.12
CA GLU A 51 8.50 2.06 -16.52
C GLU A 51 7.54 1.25 -17.42
N ASP A 52 7.19 1.80 -18.58
CA ASP A 52 6.22 1.18 -19.50
C ASP A 52 6.75 -0.06 -20.24
N LYS A 53 8.08 -0.18 -20.39
CA LYS A 53 8.72 -1.27 -21.14
C LYS A 53 9.83 -1.90 -20.33
N VAL A 54 9.49 -2.95 -19.59
CA VAL A 54 10.44 -3.68 -18.75
C VAL A 54 10.68 -5.08 -19.30
N ASN A 55 11.94 -5.39 -19.56
CA ASN A 55 12.37 -6.77 -19.80
C ASN A 55 13.35 -7.20 -18.72
N ILE A 56 12.83 -7.96 -17.75
CA ILE A 56 13.62 -8.53 -16.65
C ILE A 56 14.36 -9.82 -17.04
N LYS A 57 14.10 -10.39 -18.23
CA LYS A 57 14.72 -11.65 -18.65
C LYS A 57 16.22 -11.47 -18.87
N GLY A 58 17.02 -12.37 -18.29
CA GLY A 58 18.48 -12.35 -18.39
C GLY A 58 19.18 -11.50 -17.33
N SER A 59 18.46 -10.61 -16.64
CA SER A 59 19.00 -9.78 -15.55
C SER A 59 18.99 -10.50 -14.19
N TYR A 60 18.06 -11.45 -14.01
CA TYR A 60 17.86 -12.20 -12.77
C TYR A 60 17.66 -13.68 -13.05
N LYS A 61 17.86 -14.53 -12.04
CA LYS A 61 17.62 -15.97 -12.17
C LYS A 61 16.13 -16.24 -12.36
N ASP A 62 15.79 -17.17 -13.25
CA ASP A 62 14.39 -17.53 -13.52
C ASP A 62 13.64 -17.98 -12.26
N ALA A 63 14.32 -18.70 -11.35
CA ALA A 63 13.73 -19.11 -10.08
C ALA A 63 13.32 -17.93 -9.19
N ASP A 64 14.15 -16.87 -9.13
CA ASP A 64 13.86 -15.67 -8.34
C ASP A 64 12.71 -14.87 -8.98
N ILE A 65 12.65 -14.83 -10.32
CA ILE A 65 11.55 -14.22 -11.07
C ILE A 65 10.23 -14.97 -10.82
N ILE A 66 10.24 -16.30 -10.86
CA ILE A 66 9.04 -17.12 -10.59
C ILE A 66 8.55 -16.86 -9.16
N LYS A 67 9.45 -16.88 -8.18
CA LYS A 67 9.09 -16.67 -6.78
C LYS A 67 8.58 -15.25 -6.50
N ALA A 68 9.15 -14.24 -7.15
CA ALA A 68 8.61 -12.89 -7.09
C ALA A 68 7.19 -12.80 -7.67
N TYR A 69 6.89 -13.55 -8.73
CA TYR A 69 5.56 -13.60 -9.33
C TYR A 69 4.55 -14.22 -8.36
N GLU A 70 4.93 -15.30 -7.68
CA GLU A 70 4.10 -15.96 -6.67
C GLU A 70 3.79 -15.03 -5.49
N TRP A 71 4.78 -14.32 -4.95
CA TRP A 71 4.54 -13.40 -3.84
C TRP A 71 3.75 -12.15 -4.22
N LEU A 72 3.92 -11.62 -5.44
CA LEU A 72 3.02 -10.58 -5.94
C LEU A 72 1.58 -11.11 -6.06
N GLY A 73 1.40 -12.37 -6.49
CA GLY A 73 0.08 -13.00 -6.50
C GLY A 73 -0.53 -13.17 -5.10
N GLN A 74 0.29 -13.45 -4.10
CA GLN A 74 -0.16 -13.48 -2.69
C GLN A 74 -0.56 -12.09 -2.19
N ILE A 75 0.13 -11.02 -2.63
CA ILE A 75 -0.28 -9.64 -2.32
C ILE A 75 -1.68 -9.35 -2.89
N GLU A 76 -1.95 -9.70 -4.15
CA GLU A 76 -3.29 -9.53 -4.73
C GLU A 76 -4.35 -10.36 -3.97
N ALA A 77 -4.00 -11.60 -3.62
CA ALA A 77 -4.89 -12.48 -2.87
C ALA A 77 -5.25 -11.91 -1.48
N ALA A 78 -4.28 -11.34 -0.76
CA ALA A 78 -4.50 -10.71 0.54
C ALA A 78 -5.49 -9.53 0.44
N PHE A 79 -5.37 -8.70 -0.61
CA PHE A 79 -6.33 -7.63 -0.86
C PHE A 79 -7.73 -8.17 -1.18
N GLU A 80 -7.83 -9.21 -2.00
CA GLU A 80 -9.13 -9.81 -2.35
C GLU A 80 -9.79 -10.49 -1.16
N GLU A 81 -9.03 -11.15 -0.28
CA GLU A 81 -9.55 -11.71 0.96
C GLU A 81 -10.11 -10.60 1.88
N ALA A 82 -9.34 -9.53 2.09
CA ALA A 82 -9.78 -8.38 2.88
C ALA A 82 -11.05 -7.73 2.29
N ARG A 83 -11.14 -7.66 0.96
CA ARG A 83 -12.33 -7.18 0.24
C ARG A 83 -13.52 -8.11 0.46
N ALA A 84 -13.35 -9.42 0.33
CA ALA A 84 -14.42 -10.39 0.50
C ALA A 84 -14.98 -10.38 1.93
N VAL A 85 -14.10 -10.26 2.94
CA VAL A 85 -14.50 -10.09 4.35
C VAL A 85 -15.30 -8.80 4.54
N SER A 86 -14.85 -7.69 3.94
CA SER A 86 -15.53 -6.40 4.03
C SER A 86 -16.89 -6.40 3.35
N ALA A 87 -17.02 -7.07 2.20
CA ALA A 87 -18.28 -7.23 1.48
C ALA A 87 -19.30 -8.02 2.32
N LYS A 88 -18.89 -9.16 2.91
CA LYS A 88 -19.73 -9.95 3.81
C LYS A 88 -20.21 -9.13 5.02
N TYR A 89 -19.32 -8.33 5.59
CA TYR A 89 -19.67 -7.42 6.68
C TYR A 89 -20.69 -6.37 6.25
N ALA A 90 -20.47 -5.73 5.11
CA ALA A 90 -21.37 -4.71 4.55
C ALA A 90 -22.77 -5.28 4.30
N ASP A 91 -22.86 -6.46 3.69
CA ASP A 91 -24.14 -7.13 3.44
C ASP A 91 -24.87 -7.48 4.75
N SER A 92 -24.13 -7.93 5.77
CA SER A 92 -24.74 -8.20 7.08
C SER A 92 -25.28 -6.94 7.76
N LYS A 93 -24.67 -5.77 7.55
CA LYS A 93 -25.12 -4.51 8.13
C LYS A 93 -26.34 -3.94 7.41
N LYS A 94 -26.35 -4.00 6.08
CA LYS A 94 -27.51 -3.64 5.25
C LYS A 94 -28.75 -4.44 5.62
N LYS A 95 -28.60 -5.76 5.77
CA LYS A 95 -29.70 -6.65 6.23
C LYS A 95 -30.26 -6.29 7.61
N LYS A 96 -29.46 -5.62 8.46
CA LYS A 96 -29.83 -5.18 9.80
C LYS A 96 -30.30 -3.72 9.84
N GLY A 97 -30.41 -3.04 8.69
CA GLY A 97 -30.78 -1.63 8.59
C GLY A 97 -29.75 -0.68 9.22
N LYS A 98 -28.47 -1.09 9.27
CA LYS A 98 -27.37 -0.32 9.88
C LYS A 98 -26.46 0.30 8.83
N ASP A 99 -27.04 1.00 7.87
CA ASP A 99 -26.32 1.56 6.71
C ASP A 99 -25.35 2.68 7.12
N MET A 100 -25.66 3.40 8.20
CA MET A 100 -24.76 4.40 8.79
C MET A 100 -23.39 3.82 9.18
N ASP A 101 -23.32 2.55 9.58
CA ASP A 101 -22.06 1.88 9.96
C ASP A 101 -21.12 1.63 8.74
N LEU A 102 -21.62 1.87 7.52
CA LEU A 102 -20.93 1.60 6.25
C LEU A 102 -20.42 2.85 5.55
N GLU A 103 -20.73 4.02 6.08
CA GLU A 103 -20.20 5.26 5.56
C GLU A 103 -18.66 5.26 5.67
N PRO A 104 -17.95 5.62 4.59
CA PRO A 104 -16.51 5.81 4.66
C PRO A 104 -16.19 7.03 5.54
N LEU A 105 -15.01 7.01 6.16
CA LEU A 105 -14.53 8.18 6.86
C LEU A 105 -14.18 9.29 5.87
N ASP A 106 -14.57 10.51 6.21
CA ASP A 106 -14.06 11.71 5.54
C ASP A 106 -12.60 11.89 5.97
N GLU A 107 -11.70 11.56 5.05
CA GLU A 107 -10.27 11.63 5.26
C GLU A 107 -9.81 13.06 5.58
N GLU A 108 -10.45 14.07 4.97
CA GLU A 108 -10.06 15.47 5.11
C GLU A 108 -10.36 15.97 6.54
N GLN A 109 -11.56 15.68 7.06
CA GLN A 109 -11.97 16.07 8.41
C GLN A 109 -11.12 15.40 9.51
N ILE A 110 -10.72 14.16 9.34
CA ILE A 110 -9.98 13.43 10.39
C ILE A 110 -8.52 13.82 10.39
N LEU A 111 -7.92 13.94 9.20
CA LEU A 111 -6.52 14.35 9.10
C LEU A 111 -6.32 15.80 9.56
N GLU A 112 -7.34 16.66 9.52
CA GLU A 112 -7.28 18.02 10.11
C GLU A 112 -7.02 18.02 11.63
N SER A 113 -7.38 16.94 12.33
CA SER A 113 -7.17 16.82 13.78
C SER A 113 -5.77 16.31 14.20
N GLY A 114 -4.93 15.88 13.25
CA GLY A 114 -3.57 15.38 13.50
C GLY A 114 -2.55 15.93 12.48
N ASN A 115 -1.99 17.11 12.76
CA ASN A 115 -1.15 17.85 11.80
C ASN A 115 0.06 17.04 11.29
N SER A 116 0.73 16.28 12.17
CA SER A 116 1.88 15.44 11.83
C SER A 116 1.51 14.23 10.96
N ILE A 117 0.43 13.52 11.31
CA ILE A 117 -0.03 12.31 10.58
C ILE A 117 -0.55 12.69 9.19
N LYS A 118 -1.30 13.80 9.07
CA LYS A 118 -1.72 14.34 7.77
C LYS A 118 -0.52 14.60 6.88
N SER A 119 0.48 15.30 7.42
CA SER A 119 1.67 15.62 6.64
C SER A 119 2.47 14.37 6.26
N LEU A 120 2.51 13.34 7.11
CA LEU A 120 3.12 12.05 6.78
C LEU A 120 2.40 11.38 5.60
N VAL A 121 1.07 11.23 5.68
CA VAL A 121 0.26 10.62 4.61
C VAL A 121 0.44 11.37 3.29
N VAL A 122 0.43 12.70 3.32
CA VAL A 122 0.63 13.54 2.13
C VAL A 122 2.03 13.33 1.53
N SER A 123 3.08 13.28 2.37
CA SER A 123 4.45 13.00 1.90
C SER A 123 4.57 11.61 1.26
N LEU A 124 4.03 10.57 1.89
CA LEU A 124 4.06 9.19 1.37
C LEU A 124 3.35 9.10 0.01
N ARG A 125 2.18 9.72 -0.12
CA ARG A 125 1.44 9.79 -1.40
C ARG A 125 2.19 10.55 -2.48
N SER A 126 2.94 11.58 -2.10
CA SER A 126 3.72 12.38 -3.04
C SER A 126 4.88 11.55 -3.62
N ILE A 127 5.53 10.76 -2.76
CA ILE A 127 6.57 9.79 -3.16
C ILE A 127 6.00 8.75 -4.13
N THR A 128 4.88 8.09 -3.76
CA THR A 128 4.28 7.07 -4.64
C THR A 128 3.80 7.65 -5.96
N LYS A 129 3.19 8.84 -5.94
CA LYS A 129 2.72 9.53 -7.15
C LYS A 129 3.85 9.87 -8.11
N GLU A 130 4.98 10.36 -7.61
CA GLU A 130 6.13 10.68 -8.45
C GLU A 130 6.72 9.41 -9.08
N ARG A 131 6.87 8.34 -8.31
CA ARG A 131 7.33 7.04 -8.80
C ARG A 131 6.42 6.42 -9.86
N GLN A 132 5.13 6.55 -9.65
CA GLN A 132 4.11 5.97 -10.53
C GLN A 132 3.75 6.89 -11.71
N ARG A 133 4.43 8.03 -11.91
CA ARG A 133 4.05 9.04 -12.93
C ARG A 133 3.96 8.50 -14.35
N HIS A 134 4.74 7.47 -14.67
CA HIS A 134 4.77 6.82 -15.97
C HIS A 134 3.80 5.64 -16.07
N LEU A 135 3.19 5.23 -14.96
CA LEU A 135 2.25 4.13 -14.92
C LEU A 135 0.83 4.62 -15.19
N SER A 136 0.17 4.00 -16.16
CA SER A 136 -1.26 4.16 -16.35
C SER A 136 -2.03 3.28 -15.36
N LEU A 137 -2.26 3.79 -14.14
CA LEU A 137 -3.03 3.11 -13.10
C LEU A 137 -4.47 3.68 -13.04
N PRO A 138 -5.52 2.83 -13.05
CA PRO A 138 -6.90 3.27 -12.88
C PRO A 138 -7.16 3.89 -11.50
N ARG A 139 -7.33 5.22 -11.46
CA ARG A 139 -7.74 5.96 -10.25
C ARG A 139 -9.22 5.80 -9.95
N LYS A 140 -9.62 4.63 -9.45
CA LYS A 140 -11.00 4.42 -8.98
C LYS A 140 -10.93 3.76 -7.63
N ILE A 141 -11.62 4.30 -6.63
CA ILE A 141 -11.84 3.59 -5.37
C ILE A 141 -13.02 2.66 -5.59
N THR A 142 -12.93 1.40 -5.14
CA THR A 142 -13.99 0.39 -5.39
C THR A 142 -14.60 -0.22 -4.14
N TRP A 143 -13.97 -0.12 -2.98
CA TRP A 143 -14.51 -0.68 -1.73
C TRP A 143 -13.94 -0.01 -0.47
N ALA A 144 -14.56 -0.30 0.69
CA ALA A 144 -14.11 0.16 1.99
C ALA A 144 -13.86 -1.03 2.93
N LEU A 145 -12.79 -0.94 3.71
CA LEU A 145 -12.41 -1.87 4.75
C LEU A 145 -12.96 -1.37 6.09
N TYR A 146 -13.75 -2.20 6.77
CA TYR A 146 -14.51 -1.80 7.96
C TYR A 146 -13.96 -2.36 9.28
N GLY A 147 -13.10 -3.37 9.23
CA GLY A 147 -12.58 -4.07 10.40
C GLY A 147 -11.10 -3.76 10.62
N LYS A 148 -10.74 -3.44 11.87
CA LYS A 148 -9.34 -3.26 12.27
C LYS A 148 -8.56 -4.58 12.18
N ASP A 149 -9.15 -5.68 12.62
CA ASP A 149 -8.50 -7.00 12.53
C ASP A 149 -8.15 -7.36 11.07
N SER A 150 -9.09 -7.13 10.14
CA SER A 150 -8.85 -7.35 8.71
C SER A 150 -7.79 -6.42 8.14
N PHE A 151 -7.66 -5.21 8.68
CA PHE A 151 -6.59 -4.27 8.31
C PHE A 151 -5.23 -4.72 8.82
N ASP A 152 -5.14 -5.08 10.10
CA ASP A 152 -3.89 -5.49 10.72
C ASP A 152 -3.38 -6.77 10.04
N SER A 153 -4.25 -7.75 9.78
CA SER A 153 -3.92 -8.95 8.99
C SER A 153 -3.43 -8.62 7.58
N LEU A 154 -4.13 -7.74 6.85
CA LEU A 154 -3.70 -7.30 5.52
C LEU A 154 -2.32 -6.65 5.56
N ILE A 155 -2.09 -5.72 6.48
CA ILE A 155 -0.81 -5.01 6.59
C ILE A 155 0.34 -5.96 6.97
N GLU A 156 0.12 -6.87 7.92
CA GLU A 156 1.12 -7.85 8.33
C GLU A 156 1.56 -8.74 7.15
N GLU A 157 0.59 -9.21 6.37
CA GLU A 157 0.85 -10.03 5.18
C GLU A 157 1.58 -9.21 4.10
N LEU A 158 1.12 -7.99 3.79
CA LEU A 158 1.80 -7.10 2.85
C LEU A 158 3.25 -6.82 3.25
N VAL A 159 3.49 -6.46 4.52
CA VAL A 159 4.84 -6.19 5.01
C VAL A 159 5.73 -7.42 4.88
N THR A 160 5.21 -8.60 5.23
CA THR A 160 5.94 -9.87 5.11
C THR A 160 6.28 -10.20 3.67
N LEU A 161 5.31 -10.11 2.75
CA LEU A 161 5.52 -10.39 1.33
C LEU A 161 6.47 -9.38 0.67
N ILE A 162 6.38 -8.10 1.02
CA ILE A 162 7.28 -7.06 0.50
C ILE A 162 8.70 -7.23 1.08
N ASN A 163 8.85 -7.59 2.35
CA ASN A 163 10.15 -7.97 2.94
C ASN A 163 10.80 -9.10 2.13
N ASN A 164 10.03 -10.15 1.90
CA ASN A 164 10.47 -11.31 1.14
C ASN A 164 10.92 -10.90 -0.27
N LEU A 165 10.12 -10.10 -0.98
CA LEU A 165 10.47 -9.57 -2.30
C LEU A 165 11.80 -8.79 -2.31
N VAL A 166 12.09 -7.99 -1.28
CA VAL A 166 13.38 -7.28 -1.16
C VAL A 166 14.54 -8.26 -0.99
N GLU A 167 14.37 -9.30 -0.18
CA GLU A 167 15.43 -10.28 0.07
C GLU A 167 15.75 -11.17 -1.14
N LEU A 168 14.82 -11.35 -2.09
CA LEU A 168 15.06 -12.09 -3.32
C LEU A 168 16.08 -11.45 -4.27
N PHE A 169 16.25 -10.13 -4.22
CA PHE A 169 17.08 -9.39 -5.17
C PHE A 169 18.22 -8.67 -4.45
N PRO A 170 19.21 -9.40 -3.89
CA PRO A 170 20.25 -8.82 -3.06
C PRO A 170 21.10 -7.79 -3.82
N SER A 171 21.23 -7.93 -5.14
CA SER A 171 21.94 -6.98 -6.01
C SER A 171 21.36 -5.56 -5.97
N ASN A 172 20.08 -5.41 -5.59
CA ASN A 172 19.40 -4.13 -5.54
C ASN A 172 19.47 -3.49 -4.14
N LYS A 173 20.00 -4.17 -3.10
CA LYS A 173 19.96 -3.70 -1.71
C LYS A 173 20.52 -2.28 -1.54
N HIS A 174 21.67 -1.99 -2.14
CA HIS A 174 22.26 -0.66 -2.07
C HIS A 174 21.37 0.42 -2.68
N GLN A 175 20.74 0.15 -3.83
CA GLN A 175 19.80 1.09 -4.45
C GLN A 175 18.54 1.28 -3.59
N LEU A 176 18.02 0.19 -3.00
CA LEU A 176 16.87 0.25 -2.10
C LEU A 176 17.16 1.05 -0.82
N GLU A 177 18.36 0.92 -0.25
CA GLU A 177 18.79 1.71 0.90
C GLU A 177 18.89 3.19 0.56
N GLU A 178 19.44 3.53 -0.60
CA GLU A 178 19.57 4.92 -1.02
C GLU A 178 18.21 5.57 -1.30
N LEU A 179 17.32 4.86 -1.98
CA LEU A 179 15.93 5.28 -2.15
C LEU A 179 15.23 5.47 -0.81
N CYS A 180 15.46 4.59 0.16
CA CYS A 180 14.90 4.74 1.52
C CYS A 180 15.36 6.03 2.20
N LYS A 181 16.66 6.38 2.09
CA LYS A 181 17.18 7.63 2.67
C LYS A 181 16.57 8.86 2.01
N GLN A 182 16.46 8.85 0.69
CA GLN A 182 15.83 9.93 -0.07
C GLN A 182 14.37 10.14 0.35
N GLU A 183 13.62 9.06 0.49
CA GLU A 183 12.22 9.11 0.95
C GLU A 183 12.10 9.70 2.35
N VAL A 184 12.96 9.29 3.28
CA VAL A 184 13.01 9.86 4.64
C VAL A 184 13.31 11.36 4.58
N GLY A 185 14.21 11.79 3.70
CA GLY A 185 14.48 13.22 3.46
C GLY A 185 13.30 14.01 2.86
N CYS A 186 12.33 13.32 2.23
CA CYS A 186 11.08 13.94 1.75
C CYS A 186 9.98 14.02 2.82
N LEU A 187 10.15 13.34 3.96
CA LEU A 187 9.26 13.49 5.09
C LEU A 187 9.58 14.79 5.81
N LYS A 188 8.56 15.59 6.16
CA LYS A 188 8.79 16.78 6.99
C LYS A 188 9.31 16.36 8.37
N GLU A 189 10.32 17.02 8.90
CA GLU A 189 10.91 16.71 10.22
C GLU A 189 9.83 16.69 11.34
N GLU A 190 8.88 17.61 11.28
CA GLU A 190 7.73 17.69 12.21
C GLU A 190 6.80 16.46 12.13
N SER A 191 6.71 15.79 10.98
CA SER A 191 5.94 14.56 10.83
C SER A 191 6.62 13.38 11.53
N VAL A 192 7.96 13.38 11.62
CA VAL A 192 8.75 12.27 12.16
C VAL A 192 8.90 12.38 13.67
N LEU A 193 9.14 13.59 14.20
CA LEU A 193 9.34 13.81 15.64
C LEU A 193 8.08 13.53 16.46
N ASN A 194 6.89 13.89 15.96
CA ASN A 194 5.61 13.71 16.65
C ASN A 194 5.06 12.26 16.58
N LEU A 195 5.78 11.31 15.97
CA LEU A 195 5.43 9.88 15.97
C LEU A 195 6.19 9.08 17.04
N VAL A 196 7.22 9.69 17.62
CA VAL A 196 8.16 9.04 18.57
C VAL A 196 7.89 9.45 20.03
N GLU A 197 6.99 10.42 20.24
CA GLU A 197 6.43 10.80 21.55
C GLU A 197 5.08 10.10 21.82
#